data_AF-A0A060ZJX8-F1
#
_entry.id   AF-A0A060ZJX8-F1
#
_cell.length_a   1.000
_cell.length_b   1.000
_cell.length_c   1.000
_cell.angle_alpha   90.00
_cell.angle_beta   90.00
_cell.angle_gamma   90.00
#
_symmetry.space_group_name_H-M   'P 1'
#
loop_
_entity.id
_entity.type
_entity.pdbx_description
1 polymer ?
#
loop_
_entity_poly.entity_id
_entity_poly.type
_entity_poly.pdbx_seq_one_letter_code
_entity_poly.pdbx_strand_id
1 'polypeptide(L)'
;MSEIGRRHFLYGAAAVAAGVMGTGCTPEDLTKSSDSGGVPVVAIDAQRRSFKVSPHMTGVNGAKWYDDAYGMWDSKLNRPAPGIVGKIRKSGIGMIRYPGGTSSNLFNWKGAIGPQADRTRQVEGQKGEPVDSRFGPDEYMAFIRETGATPEIMAPFANSTPQEIADWVAYMNAPQGTKWGDLRARNGHPEPYRVRYWEIGNELHGAKQRYWMSADDDKAMRQYAFGGTQRQKRQRVGTPTDHRPSASVSNGQPNQTFTVWYPPVTPKTQTIRVDDTTWHEIANLTSAGADDLVYTFDPSNGTIHFGDDRHGKIPQNGAKITADYDSGPHAGFVDYYTKMKAVDPTIDVLAVWAPIEAGKLAGGKSFPELLAEHGHADKYDGMAIHPYTNFSRDLKATRFPDKRAGHDYQMLGDEAAAKMVSDLTALVQKHGKEGAYVAVSECGALFFGEGSGAPRNIASTPTPCRTRSTWHPRTSSTP
;
A
#
# COMPACT_ATOMS: atom_id res chain seq x y z
N MET A 1 -29.93 11.93 48.61
CA MET A 1 -30.12 10.92 47.56
C MET A 1 -28.86 10.88 46.69
N SER A 2 -28.01 9.87 46.62
CA SER A 2 -27.59 8.74 47.46
C SER A 2 -26.29 8.27 46.78
N GLU A 3 -25.25 8.01 47.56
CA GLU A 3 -24.03 7.32 47.10
C GLU A 3 -24.36 5.96 46.48
N ILE A 4 -23.45 5.45 45.63
CA ILE A 4 -23.14 4.05 45.20
C ILE A 4 -22.63 4.14 43.74
N GLY A 5 -21.46 3.65 43.32
CA GLY A 5 -20.39 2.94 44.02
C GLY A 5 -19.21 2.68 43.07
N ARG A 6 -18.02 2.57 43.65
CA ARG A 6 -16.78 2.05 43.05
C ARG A 6 -17.02 0.66 42.45
N ARG A 7 -16.59 0.42 41.20
CA ARG A 7 -15.94 -0.80 40.66
C ARG A 7 -16.06 -0.84 39.13
N HIS A 8 -14.93 -0.65 38.46
CA HIS A 8 -14.34 -1.52 37.43
C HIS A 8 -13.14 -0.77 36.83
N PHE A 9 -12.04 -0.82 37.58
CA PHE A 9 -10.71 -0.49 37.08
C PHE A 9 -10.07 -1.86 36.79
N LEU A 10 -10.11 -2.30 35.54
CA LEU A 10 -9.39 -3.50 35.12
C LEU A 10 -8.07 -3.06 34.50
N TYR A 11 -7.02 -3.58 35.12
CA TYR A 11 -5.60 -3.54 34.81
C TYR A 11 -5.24 -3.50 33.32
N GLY A 12 -4.23 -2.68 32.99
CA GLY A 12 -3.64 -2.69 31.66
C GLY A 12 -2.47 -1.71 31.46
N ALA A 13 -1.65 -1.46 32.47
CA ALA A 13 -0.33 -0.91 32.22
C ALA A 13 0.58 -2.05 31.75
N ALA A 14 0.74 -2.23 30.45
CA ALA A 14 1.71 -3.16 29.88
C ALA A 14 2.52 -2.45 28.80
N ALA A 15 3.64 -1.86 29.23
CA ALA A 15 4.77 -1.73 28.35
C ALA A 15 5.24 -3.13 27.94
N VAL A 16 5.43 -3.31 26.62
CA VAL A 16 6.12 -4.43 25.95
C VAL A 16 5.31 -5.74 25.84
N ALA A 17 5.01 -6.18 24.61
CA ALA A 17 5.47 -7.48 24.07
C ALA A 17 4.74 -7.89 22.78
N ALA A 18 5.36 -7.62 21.63
CA ALA A 18 5.62 -8.75 20.73
C ALA A 18 6.70 -9.60 21.43
N GLY A 19 6.35 -10.82 21.82
CA GLY A 19 7.27 -11.77 22.45
C GLY A 19 7.03 -11.99 23.95
N VAL A 20 6.36 -13.10 24.27
CA VAL A 20 6.40 -13.83 25.55
C VAL A 20 6.53 -12.95 26.80
N MET A 21 5.38 -12.62 27.41
CA MET A 21 5.33 -12.18 28.80
C MET A 21 5.73 -13.33 29.75
N GLY A 22 7.02 -13.61 29.85
CA GLY A 22 7.60 -14.22 31.04
C GLY A 22 7.60 -13.19 32.17
N THR A 23 6.52 -13.10 32.92
CA THR A 23 6.43 -12.24 34.11
C THR A 23 7.50 -12.65 35.11
N GLY A 24 8.59 -11.87 35.19
CA GLY A 24 9.57 -11.92 36.28
C GLY A 24 9.13 -11.09 37.49
N CYS A 25 7.87 -10.66 37.55
CA CYS A 25 7.24 -10.10 38.73
C CYS A 25 6.12 -11.04 39.13
N THR A 26 6.18 -11.57 40.34
CA THR A 26 5.11 -12.41 40.86
C THR A 26 3.90 -11.51 41.20
N PRO A 27 2.66 -12.05 41.23
CA PRO A 27 1.49 -11.30 41.70
C PRO A 27 1.64 -10.69 43.11
N GLU A 28 2.61 -11.16 43.88
CA GLU A 28 2.97 -10.63 45.21
C GLU A 28 3.66 -9.25 45.12
N ASP A 29 4.34 -8.92 44.01
CA ASP A 29 4.98 -7.61 43.80
C ASP A 29 3.94 -6.51 43.50
N LEU A 30 2.75 -6.88 43.01
CA LEU A 30 1.68 -5.95 42.62
C LEU A 30 0.68 -5.65 43.76
N THR A 31 0.74 -6.39 44.87
CA THR A 31 -0.27 -6.30 45.95
C THR A 31 0.16 -5.45 47.15
N LYS A 32 1.36 -4.85 47.14
CA LYS A 32 1.84 -3.90 48.15
C LYS A 32 2.02 -2.49 47.60
N SER A 33 0.94 -1.87 47.13
CA SER A 33 0.83 -0.40 47.12
C SER A 33 -0.61 0.02 46.90
N SER A 34 -1.39 0.03 47.98
CA SER A 34 -2.66 0.75 48.04
C SER A 34 -2.56 1.78 49.16
N ASP A 35 -1.64 2.73 49.01
CA ASP A 35 -1.69 4.12 49.49
C ASP A 35 -0.32 4.81 49.32
N SER A 36 -0.35 6.12 49.06
CA SER A 36 0.77 7.09 48.96
C SER A 36 1.56 7.16 47.64
N GLY A 37 1.69 8.39 47.11
CA GLY A 37 2.83 8.99 46.38
C GLY A 37 3.85 8.11 45.64
N GLY A 38 3.47 6.97 45.08
CA GLY A 38 4.37 6.02 44.44
C GLY A 38 4.89 6.57 43.12
N VAL A 39 6.21 6.71 43.03
CA VAL A 39 6.88 7.07 41.77
C VAL A 39 6.86 5.84 40.86
N PRO A 40 6.39 5.95 39.60
CA PRO A 40 6.48 4.85 38.65
C PRO A 40 7.94 4.48 38.44
N VAL A 41 8.26 3.19 38.61
CA VAL A 41 9.61 2.66 38.40
C VAL A 41 9.65 1.98 37.04
N VAL A 42 10.48 2.48 36.13
CA VAL A 42 10.82 1.80 34.88
C VAL A 42 12.10 1.00 35.11
N ALA A 43 11.97 -0.33 35.17
CA ALA A 43 13.10 -1.24 35.21
C ALA A 43 13.46 -1.69 33.79
N ILE A 44 14.73 -1.58 33.42
CA ILE A 44 15.25 -2.03 32.12
C ILE A 44 16.09 -3.27 32.36
N ASP A 45 15.63 -4.42 31.87
CA ASP A 45 16.40 -5.65 31.85
C ASP A 45 17.04 -5.86 30.46
N ALA A 46 18.34 -5.60 30.37
CA ALA A 46 19.09 -5.74 29.12
C ALA A 46 19.27 -7.20 28.64
N GLN A 47 18.99 -8.19 29.51
CA GLN A 47 18.99 -9.60 29.14
C GLN A 47 17.67 -10.01 28.48
N ARG A 48 16.59 -9.28 28.74
CA ARG A 48 15.27 -9.54 28.18
C ARG A 48 15.03 -8.73 26.91
N ARG A 49 15.64 -9.20 25.82
CA ARG A 49 15.51 -8.58 24.49
C ARG A 49 14.25 -9.10 23.78
N SER A 50 13.48 -8.20 23.17
CA SER A 50 12.30 -8.57 22.37
C SER A 50 12.69 -8.85 20.92
N PHE A 51 13.24 -7.87 20.22
CA PHE A 51 13.67 -7.97 18.83
C PHE A 51 14.71 -6.89 18.49
N LYS A 52 15.46 -7.10 17.41
CA LYS A 52 16.32 -6.06 16.84
C LYS A 52 15.46 -5.02 16.14
N VAL A 53 15.56 -3.77 16.58
CA VAL A 53 14.88 -2.65 15.92
C VAL A 53 15.44 -2.48 14.51
N SER A 54 14.56 -2.49 13.52
CA SER A 54 14.91 -2.27 12.12
C SER A 54 15.33 -0.81 11.89
N PRO A 55 16.42 -0.54 11.14
CA PRO A 55 16.77 0.82 10.73
C PRO A 55 15.72 1.43 9.79
N HIS A 56 14.82 0.62 9.22
CA HIS A 56 13.72 1.09 8.37
C HIS A 56 12.48 1.48 9.19
N MET A 57 12.47 1.25 10.51
CA MET A 57 11.34 1.62 11.39
C MET A 57 10.95 3.11 11.30
N THR A 58 11.88 3.97 10.91
CA THR A 58 11.68 5.42 10.72
C THR A 58 11.43 5.80 9.25
N GLY A 59 10.89 4.89 8.45
CA GLY A 59 10.52 5.20 7.07
C GLY A 59 9.32 6.16 6.99
N VAL A 60 9.03 6.60 5.77
CA VAL A 60 7.87 7.46 5.48
C VAL A 60 7.22 7.06 4.15
N ASN A 61 5.90 7.14 4.14
CA ASN A 61 5.13 7.28 2.91
C ASN A 61 5.30 8.72 2.41
N GLY A 62 5.76 8.93 1.17
CA GLY A 62 6.14 10.30 0.83
C GLY A 62 6.27 10.68 -0.62
N ALA A 63 6.54 9.75 -1.53
CA ALA A 63 6.77 10.14 -2.91
C ALA A 63 5.52 9.88 -3.76
N LYS A 64 4.75 10.93 -4.07
CA LYS A 64 3.83 10.90 -5.20
C LYS A 64 4.62 10.99 -6.50
N TRP A 65 4.11 10.39 -7.58
CA TRP A 65 4.74 10.52 -8.90
C TRP A 65 4.42 11.87 -9.60
N TYR A 66 3.50 12.64 -9.02
CA TYR A 66 3.03 13.96 -9.46
C TYR A 66 3.19 14.99 -8.33
N ASP A 67 2.80 16.25 -8.58
CA ASP A 67 2.89 17.36 -7.61
C ASP A 67 4.30 17.52 -7.01
N ASP A 68 5.33 17.30 -7.84
CA ASP A 68 6.74 17.36 -7.47
C ASP A 68 7.07 16.53 -6.21
N ALA A 69 6.35 15.42 -6.03
CA ALA A 69 6.45 14.53 -4.88
C ALA A 69 6.34 15.30 -3.54
N TYR A 70 5.36 16.19 -3.42
CA TYR A 70 5.18 17.07 -2.26
C TYR A 70 6.38 17.98 -1.97
N GLY A 71 7.04 18.47 -3.01
CA GLY A 71 8.23 19.31 -2.91
C GLY A 71 9.53 18.54 -2.63
N MET A 72 9.52 17.20 -2.77
CA MET A 72 10.75 16.39 -2.82
C MET A 72 11.57 16.65 -4.09
N TRP A 73 10.92 17.12 -5.15
CA TRP A 73 11.55 17.42 -6.43
C TRP A 73 11.52 18.90 -6.76
N ASP A 74 12.63 19.43 -7.27
CA ASP A 74 12.68 20.73 -7.92
C ASP A 74 12.50 20.52 -9.42
N SER A 75 11.27 20.66 -9.90
CA SER A 75 10.93 20.43 -11.30
C SER A 75 11.53 21.47 -12.26
N LYS A 76 11.91 22.66 -11.78
CA LYS A 76 12.55 23.68 -12.62
C LYS A 76 14.00 23.36 -12.91
N LEU A 77 14.68 22.78 -11.93
CA LEU A 77 16.09 22.40 -12.03
C LEU A 77 16.28 20.90 -12.27
N ASN A 78 15.18 20.15 -12.38
CA ASN A 78 15.13 18.71 -12.55
C ASN A 78 16.06 17.95 -11.60
N ARG A 79 15.94 18.21 -10.29
CA ARG A 79 16.81 17.62 -9.27
C ARG A 79 16.09 17.43 -7.93
N PRO A 80 16.63 16.59 -7.02
CA PRO A 80 16.18 16.54 -5.63
C PRO A 80 16.16 17.93 -4.98
N ALA A 81 15.06 18.29 -4.32
CA ALA A 81 14.95 19.58 -3.66
C ALA A 81 15.89 19.64 -2.43
N PRO A 82 16.91 20.51 -2.41
CA PRO A 82 17.96 20.45 -1.38
C PRO A 82 17.43 20.71 0.04
N GLY A 83 16.38 21.53 0.17
CA GLY A 83 15.79 21.89 1.46
C GLY A 83 15.19 20.70 2.21
N ILE A 84 14.51 19.78 1.52
CA ILE A 84 13.89 18.61 2.13
C ILE A 84 14.86 17.45 2.28
N VAL A 85 15.81 17.27 1.35
CA VAL A 85 16.90 16.28 1.48
C VAL A 85 17.66 16.45 2.80
N GLY A 86 18.05 17.69 3.14
CA GLY A 86 18.75 17.97 4.39
C GLY A 86 17.91 17.65 5.64
N LYS A 87 16.59 17.86 5.58
CA LYS A 87 15.66 17.54 6.68
C LYS A 87 15.51 16.04 6.86
N ILE A 88 15.36 15.29 5.77
CA ILE A 88 15.23 13.82 5.78
C ILE A 88 16.47 13.19 6.42
N ARG A 89 17.67 13.60 5.99
CA ARG A 89 18.95 13.14 6.56
C ARG A 89 19.02 13.45 8.06
N LYS A 90 18.69 14.67 8.48
CA LYS A 90 18.74 15.10 9.89
C LYS A 90 17.72 14.37 10.77
N SER A 91 16.55 14.03 10.23
CA SER A 91 15.49 13.31 10.94
C SER A 91 15.74 11.81 11.06
N GLY A 92 16.77 11.26 10.40
CA GLY A 92 17.07 9.82 10.43
C GLY A 92 16.01 8.97 9.72
N ILE A 93 15.35 9.51 8.70
CA ILE A 93 14.38 8.76 7.89
C ILE A 93 15.14 7.72 7.07
N GLY A 94 14.92 6.44 7.38
CA GLY A 94 15.70 5.33 6.84
C GLY A 94 15.12 4.66 5.59
N MET A 95 13.88 4.96 5.24
CA MET A 95 13.20 4.40 4.06
C MET A 95 12.15 5.35 3.51
N ILE A 96 11.95 5.37 2.20
CA ILE A 96 10.94 6.20 1.54
C ILE A 96 10.17 5.37 0.53
N ARG A 97 8.86 5.22 0.75
CA ARG A 97 7.94 4.48 -0.12
C ARG A 97 7.55 5.29 -1.36
N TYR A 98 7.50 4.65 -2.53
CA TYR A 98 7.17 5.25 -3.83
C TYR A 98 6.50 4.27 -4.82
N PRO A 99 5.58 4.71 -5.67
CA PRO A 99 4.71 5.83 -5.45
C PRO A 99 3.68 5.48 -4.37
N GLY A 100 3.48 6.36 -3.41
CA GLY A 100 2.69 6.04 -2.23
C GLY A 100 1.18 6.25 -2.38
N GLY A 101 0.39 5.48 -1.64
CA GLY A 101 -1.01 5.76 -1.33
C GLY A 101 -2.04 5.40 -2.41
N THR A 102 -3.31 5.64 -2.10
CA THR A 102 -4.47 5.38 -2.96
C THR A 102 -4.34 5.97 -4.36
N SER A 103 -3.72 7.15 -4.47
CA SER A 103 -3.48 7.81 -5.74
C SER A 103 -2.73 6.90 -6.71
N SER A 104 -1.81 6.09 -6.21
CA SER A 104 -0.81 5.38 -7.01
C SER A 104 -1.28 4.01 -7.50
N ASN A 105 -2.47 3.56 -7.10
CA ASN A 105 -3.03 2.26 -7.51
C ASN A 105 -3.26 2.14 -9.03
N LEU A 106 -3.30 3.26 -9.77
CA LEU A 106 -3.42 3.31 -11.24
C LEU A 106 -2.14 3.80 -11.95
N PHE A 107 -1.02 3.94 -11.23
CA PHE A 107 0.21 4.49 -11.78
C PHE A 107 0.77 3.64 -12.93
N ASN A 108 1.08 4.24 -14.07
CA ASN A 108 1.75 3.56 -15.18
C ASN A 108 3.24 3.97 -15.22
N TRP A 109 4.09 3.13 -14.64
CA TRP A 109 5.53 3.40 -14.55
C TRP A 109 6.22 3.56 -15.92
N LYS A 110 5.75 2.85 -16.96
CA LYS A 110 6.33 2.95 -18.31
C LYS A 110 6.11 4.32 -18.93
N GLY A 111 4.97 4.95 -18.65
CA GLY A 111 4.68 6.32 -19.05
C GLY A 111 5.41 7.39 -18.23
N ALA A 112 6.17 6.99 -17.21
CA ALA A 112 6.88 7.87 -16.29
C ALA A 112 8.41 7.76 -16.37
N ILE A 113 8.97 7.03 -17.34
CA ILE A 113 10.41 6.93 -17.59
C ILE A 113 10.80 7.61 -18.91
N GLY A 114 12.09 7.81 -19.14
CA GLY A 114 12.60 8.46 -20.37
C GLY A 114 12.44 9.99 -20.37
N PRO A 115 12.60 10.66 -21.52
CA PRO A 115 12.52 12.12 -21.61
C PRO A 115 11.17 12.65 -21.13
N GLN A 116 11.17 13.66 -20.27
CA GLN A 116 9.92 14.22 -19.72
C GLN A 116 8.96 14.77 -20.78
N ALA A 117 9.49 15.25 -21.92
CA ALA A 117 8.68 15.74 -23.03
C ALA A 117 7.82 14.65 -23.69
N ASP A 118 8.21 13.38 -23.55
CA ASP A 118 7.52 12.24 -24.15
C ASP A 118 6.53 11.58 -23.16
N ARG A 119 6.52 12.02 -21.89
CA ARG A 119 5.69 11.43 -20.83
C ARG A 119 4.27 11.98 -20.91
N THR A 120 3.29 11.09 -20.95
CA THR A 120 1.87 11.45 -20.96
C THR A 120 1.36 11.69 -19.54
N ARG A 121 0.26 12.45 -19.44
CA ARG A 121 -0.54 12.47 -18.20
C ARG A 121 -1.14 11.09 -17.94
N GLN A 122 -1.46 10.81 -16.69
CA GLN A 122 -1.99 9.51 -16.26
C GLN A 122 -3.12 9.72 -15.25
N VAL A 123 -3.96 8.69 -15.08
CA VAL A 123 -5.08 8.75 -14.15
C VAL A 123 -4.60 8.61 -12.72
N GLU A 124 -5.00 9.56 -11.86
CA GLU A 124 -4.83 9.47 -10.41
C GLU A 124 -5.90 8.55 -9.78
N GLY A 125 -5.47 7.60 -8.95
CA GLY A 125 -6.27 6.47 -8.46
C GLY A 125 -7.34 6.79 -7.41
N GLN A 126 -7.47 8.03 -6.94
CA GLN A 126 -8.45 8.44 -5.92
C GLN A 126 -9.60 9.27 -6.52
N LYS A 127 -9.26 10.28 -7.30
CA LYS A 127 -10.18 11.25 -7.92
C LYS A 127 -10.40 10.99 -9.41
N GLY A 128 -9.54 10.17 -10.04
CA GLY A 128 -9.61 9.90 -11.47
C GLY A 128 -9.10 11.06 -12.33
N GLU A 129 -8.35 11.99 -11.75
CA GLU A 129 -7.89 13.19 -12.45
C GLU A 129 -6.66 12.88 -13.32
N PRO A 130 -6.53 13.52 -14.49
CA PRO A 130 -5.29 13.46 -15.25
C PRO A 130 -4.21 14.21 -14.46
N VAL A 131 -3.09 13.57 -14.15
CA VAL A 131 -1.94 14.19 -13.47
C VAL A 131 -0.67 14.01 -14.28
N ASP A 132 0.30 14.89 -14.10
CA ASP A 132 1.59 14.77 -14.79
C ASP A 132 2.39 13.54 -14.32
N SER A 133 3.44 13.20 -15.06
CA SER A 133 4.36 12.09 -14.75
C SER A 133 5.81 12.57 -14.67
N ARG A 134 6.02 13.74 -14.05
CA ARG A 134 7.33 14.38 -13.97
C ARG A 134 8.26 13.72 -12.94
N PHE A 135 7.72 13.10 -11.90
CA PHE A 135 8.49 12.40 -10.87
C PHE A 135 8.36 10.88 -11.03
N GLY A 136 9.15 10.33 -11.96
CA GLY A 136 9.19 8.92 -12.30
C GLY A 136 10.16 8.10 -11.47
N PRO A 137 10.32 6.79 -11.80
CA PRO A 137 11.25 5.89 -11.13
C PRO A 137 12.70 6.41 -11.09
N ASP A 138 13.15 7.08 -12.14
CA ASP A 138 14.51 7.60 -12.24
C ASP A 138 14.73 8.82 -11.35
N GLU A 139 13.78 9.75 -11.32
CA GLU A 139 13.78 10.90 -10.41
C GLU A 139 13.70 10.47 -8.94
N TYR A 140 12.86 9.47 -8.65
CA TYR A 140 12.79 8.85 -7.33
C TYR A 140 14.14 8.28 -6.90
N MET A 141 14.82 7.53 -7.78
CA MET A 141 16.13 6.96 -7.44
C MET A 141 17.22 8.01 -7.29
N ALA A 142 17.15 9.13 -8.03
CA ALA A 142 18.02 10.28 -7.79
C ALA A 142 17.80 10.88 -6.40
N PHE A 143 16.55 11.02 -5.97
CA PHE A 143 16.19 11.48 -4.64
C PHE A 143 16.65 10.52 -3.53
N ILE A 144 16.51 9.21 -3.74
CA ILE A 144 16.98 8.18 -2.83
C ILE A 144 18.51 8.25 -2.65
N ARG A 145 19.27 8.41 -3.74
CA ARG A 145 20.74 8.59 -3.66
C ARG A 145 21.13 9.83 -2.85
N GLU A 146 20.41 10.93 -3.03
CA GLU A 146 20.66 12.15 -2.27
C GLU A 146 20.23 12.03 -0.80
N THR A 147 19.19 11.27 -0.46
CA THR A 147 18.79 11.15 0.95
C THR A 147 19.61 10.09 1.70
N GLY A 148 20.10 9.06 1.00
CA GLY A 148 20.70 7.87 1.61
C GLY A 148 19.66 6.93 2.24
N ALA A 149 18.37 7.17 2.00
CA ALA A 149 17.28 6.30 2.45
C ALA A 149 17.23 5.01 1.62
N THR A 150 16.58 3.98 2.15
CA THR A 150 16.27 2.78 1.37
C THR A 150 15.03 3.01 0.50
N PRO A 151 15.00 2.51 -0.75
CA PRO A 151 13.80 2.54 -1.56
C PRO A 151 12.84 1.38 -1.26
N GLU A 152 11.54 1.67 -1.28
CA GLU A 152 10.44 0.71 -1.27
C GLU A 152 9.46 1.08 -2.38
N ILE A 153 9.07 0.10 -3.22
CA ILE A 153 8.17 0.33 -4.33
C ILE A 153 6.77 -0.22 -4.12
N MET A 154 5.75 0.60 -4.35
CA MET A 154 4.37 0.15 -4.52
C MET A 154 4.06 -0.10 -6.00
N ALA A 155 3.85 -1.36 -6.34
CA ALA A 155 3.42 -1.77 -7.66
C ALA A 155 1.89 -1.71 -7.76
N PRO A 156 1.30 -1.01 -8.74
CA PRO A 156 -0.14 -1.01 -8.94
C PRO A 156 -0.64 -2.43 -9.21
N PHE A 157 -1.88 -2.72 -8.82
CA PHE A 157 -2.58 -3.99 -9.07
C PHE A 157 -3.87 -3.78 -9.88
N ALA A 158 -4.40 -2.55 -9.89
CA ALA A 158 -5.74 -2.28 -10.40
C ALA A 158 -5.81 -2.19 -11.94
N ASN A 159 -4.73 -1.81 -12.60
CA ASN A 159 -4.67 -1.59 -14.05
C ASN A 159 -3.37 -2.09 -14.68
N SER A 160 -2.68 -3.00 -14.01
CA SER A 160 -1.41 -3.57 -14.46
C SER A 160 -1.56 -5.07 -14.69
N THR A 161 -0.50 -5.65 -15.23
CA THR A 161 -0.32 -7.09 -15.38
C THR A 161 0.91 -7.58 -14.64
N PRO A 162 1.00 -8.88 -14.27
CA PRO A 162 2.20 -9.46 -13.69
C PRO A 162 3.47 -9.20 -14.51
N GLN A 163 3.36 -9.22 -15.85
CA GLN A 163 4.49 -8.97 -16.72
C GLN A 163 4.94 -7.51 -16.70
N GLU A 164 4.01 -6.54 -16.63
CA GLU A 164 4.37 -5.13 -16.54
C GLU A 164 5.09 -4.78 -15.24
N ILE A 165 4.73 -5.42 -14.14
CA ILE A 165 5.43 -5.21 -12.86
C ILE A 165 6.77 -5.95 -12.84
N ALA A 166 6.85 -7.17 -13.40
CA ALA A 166 8.13 -7.86 -13.57
C ALA A 166 9.10 -7.08 -14.50
N ASP A 167 8.58 -6.45 -15.55
CA ASP A 167 9.34 -5.52 -16.39
C ASP A 167 9.87 -4.33 -15.58
N TRP A 168 9.08 -3.82 -14.60
CA TRP A 168 9.53 -2.74 -13.73
C TRP A 168 10.67 -3.22 -12.82
N VAL A 169 10.54 -4.39 -12.19
CA VAL A 169 11.63 -5.00 -11.41
C VAL A 169 12.89 -5.13 -12.27
N ALA A 170 12.76 -5.58 -13.51
CA ALA A 170 13.88 -5.70 -14.44
C ALA A 170 14.49 -4.34 -14.77
N TYR A 171 13.67 -3.31 -15.00
CA TYR A 171 14.16 -1.93 -15.21
C TYR A 171 14.95 -1.45 -13.99
N MET A 172 14.47 -1.71 -12.78
CA MET A 172 15.16 -1.28 -11.57
C MET A 172 16.45 -2.07 -11.30
N ASN A 173 16.48 -3.38 -11.55
CA ASN A 173 17.52 -4.24 -10.98
C ASN A 173 18.38 -5.02 -12.01
N ALA A 174 17.94 -5.18 -13.25
CA ALA A 174 18.69 -5.97 -14.23
C ALA A 174 19.97 -5.25 -14.69
N PRO A 175 21.06 -5.97 -14.97
CA PRO A 175 22.28 -5.40 -15.52
C PRO A 175 22.08 -4.93 -16.98
N GLN A 176 23.02 -4.13 -17.48
CA GLN A 176 23.16 -3.87 -18.92
C GLN A 176 23.39 -5.18 -19.70
N GLY A 177 23.03 -5.18 -20.98
CA GLY A 177 22.92 -6.37 -21.83
C GLY A 177 21.54 -7.05 -21.77
N THR A 178 20.61 -6.50 -20.98
CA THR A 178 19.21 -6.93 -20.93
C THR A 178 18.30 -5.85 -21.50
N LYS A 179 17.14 -6.22 -22.04
CA LYS A 179 16.17 -5.27 -22.62
C LYS A 179 15.91 -4.06 -21.71
N TRP A 180 15.65 -4.32 -20.43
CA TRP A 180 15.27 -3.29 -19.46
C TRP A 180 16.49 -2.58 -18.84
N GLY A 181 17.60 -3.29 -18.62
CA GLY A 181 18.86 -2.65 -18.19
C GLY A 181 19.44 -1.71 -19.24
N ASP A 182 19.37 -2.09 -20.53
CA ASP A 182 19.81 -1.22 -21.63
C ASP A 182 18.89 -0.02 -21.82
N LEU A 183 17.58 -0.18 -21.59
CA LEU A 183 16.66 0.97 -21.60
C LEU A 183 16.98 1.93 -20.46
N ARG A 184 17.19 1.43 -19.24
CA ARG A 184 17.61 2.24 -18.09
C ARG A 184 18.92 2.98 -18.37
N ALA A 185 19.90 2.30 -18.96
CA ALA A 185 21.17 2.89 -19.36
C ALA A 185 21.01 3.99 -20.41
N ARG A 186 20.19 3.77 -21.45
CA ARG A 186 19.84 4.81 -22.45
C ARG A 186 19.13 6.01 -21.83
N ASN A 187 18.35 5.79 -20.77
CA ASN A 187 17.72 6.86 -20.00
C ASN A 187 18.71 7.60 -19.07
N GLY A 188 20.01 7.28 -19.10
CA GLY A 188 21.05 7.97 -18.34
C GLY A 188 21.46 7.27 -17.03
N HIS A 189 20.98 6.05 -16.80
CA HIS A 189 21.14 5.34 -15.53
C HIS A 189 21.72 3.92 -15.75
N PRO A 190 23.01 3.80 -16.08
CA PRO A 190 23.62 2.52 -16.48
C PRO A 190 23.62 1.46 -15.36
N GLU A 191 23.85 1.88 -14.12
CA GLU A 191 23.92 0.97 -12.98
C GLU A 191 22.53 0.54 -12.49
N PRO A 192 22.35 -0.74 -12.10
CA PRO A 192 21.13 -1.18 -11.42
C PRO A 192 20.87 -0.41 -10.13
N TYR A 193 19.60 -0.06 -9.90
CA TYR A 193 19.14 0.61 -8.69
C TYR A 193 19.06 -0.32 -7.47
N ARG A 194 18.92 -1.63 -7.68
CA ARG A 194 18.89 -2.65 -6.62
C ARG A 194 17.79 -2.40 -5.58
N VAL A 195 16.59 -2.08 -6.05
CA VAL A 195 15.41 -1.92 -5.20
C VAL A 195 15.00 -3.27 -4.67
N ARG A 196 15.03 -3.43 -3.33
CA ARG A 196 14.74 -4.69 -2.66
C ARG A 196 13.28 -4.83 -2.26
N TYR A 197 12.65 -3.78 -1.73
CA TYR A 197 11.33 -3.89 -1.10
C TYR A 197 10.24 -3.50 -2.08
N TRP A 198 9.27 -4.39 -2.28
CA TRP A 198 8.14 -4.19 -3.17
C TRP A 198 6.85 -4.61 -2.47
N GLU A 199 5.78 -3.86 -2.67
CA GLU A 199 4.43 -4.23 -2.27
C GLU A 199 3.50 -4.15 -3.48
N ILE A 200 2.48 -5.00 -3.53
CA ILE A 200 1.53 -5.07 -4.65
C ILE A 200 0.20 -4.46 -4.24
N GLY A 201 -0.06 -3.26 -4.76
CA GLY A 201 -1.25 -2.45 -4.51
C GLY A 201 -1.15 -1.60 -3.24
N ASN A 202 -2.21 -0.85 -2.97
CA ASN A 202 -2.40 -0.08 -1.74
C ASN A 202 -3.82 -0.27 -1.21
N GLU A 203 -3.94 -0.80 0.01
CA GLU A 203 -5.19 -0.84 0.79
C GLU A 203 -6.41 -1.41 0.04
N LEU A 204 -6.18 -2.39 -0.82
CA LEU A 204 -7.19 -2.95 -1.72
C LEU A 204 -8.36 -3.65 -0.99
N HIS A 205 -8.22 -3.89 0.31
CA HIS A 205 -9.30 -4.37 1.16
C HIS A 205 -10.37 -3.29 1.42
N GLY A 206 -10.02 -2.00 1.33
CA GLY A 206 -10.94 -0.88 1.54
C GLY A 206 -11.96 -0.77 0.41
N ALA A 207 -13.25 -0.65 0.75
CA ALA A 207 -14.35 -0.64 -0.25
C ALA A 207 -14.20 0.42 -1.36
N LYS A 208 -13.55 1.55 -1.07
CA LYS A 208 -13.32 2.64 -2.04
C LYS A 208 -12.06 2.44 -2.91
N GLN A 209 -11.30 1.37 -2.69
CA GLN A 209 -10.02 1.08 -3.35
C GLN A 209 -10.01 -0.32 -3.99
N ARG A 210 -11.20 -0.87 -4.30
CA ARG A 210 -11.32 -2.22 -4.90
C ARG A 210 -11.19 -2.23 -6.41
N TYR A 211 -11.36 -1.08 -7.06
CA TYR A 211 -11.25 -0.91 -8.51
C TYR A 211 -12.15 -1.91 -9.26
N TRP A 212 -11.56 -2.89 -9.95
CA TRP A 212 -12.31 -3.92 -10.65
C TRP A 212 -12.86 -5.01 -9.73
N MET A 213 -12.33 -5.20 -8.51
CA MET A 213 -12.72 -6.29 -7.61
C MET A 213 -14.11 -6.11 -6.99
N SER A 214 -14.62 -7.21 -6.44
CA SER A 214 -15.93 -7.31 -5.80
C SER A 214 -16.11 -6.38 -4.60
N ALA A 215 -17.34 -5.92 -4.37
CA ALA A 215 -17.72 -5.26 -3.11
C ALA A 215 -17.91 -6.25 -1.94
N ASP A 216 -17.91 -7.56 -2.23
CA ASP A 216 -17.88 -8.62 -1.23
C ASP A 216 -16.43 -8.92 -0.81
N ASP A 217 -16.15 -8.88 0.49
CA ASP A 217 -14.80 -8.96 1.06
C ASP A 217 -14.11 -10.29 0.76
N ASP A 218 -14.85 -11.40 0.91
CA ASP A 218 -14.39 -12.76 0.66
C ASP A 218 -13.99 -12.94 -0.80
N LYS A 219 -14.90 -12.56 -1.70
CA LYS A 219 -14.66 -12.64 -3.14
C LYS A 219 -13.50 -11.72 -3.54
N ALA A 220 -13.43 -10.52 -2.99
CA ALA A 220 -12.37 -9.57 -3.32
C ALA A 220 -11.00 -10.04 -2.82
N MET A 221 -10.92 -10.66 -1.63
CA MET A 221 -9.67 -11.25 -1.14
C MET A 221 -9.19 -12.37 -2.05
N ARG A 222 -10.12 -13.23 -2.53
CA ARG A 222 -9.81 -14.28 -3.51
C ARG A 222 -9.39 -13.71 -4.86
N GLN A 223 -10.03 -12.63 -5.31
CA GLN A 223 -9.65 -11.93 -6.53
C GLN A 223 -8.27 -11.29 -6.42
N TYR A 224 -7.94 -10.70 -5.27
CA TYR A 224 -6.60 -10.21 -5.02
C TYR A 224 -5.58 -11.36 -4.97
N ALA A 225 -5.89 -12.48 -4.32
CA ALA A 225 -4.96 -13.62 -4.21
C ALA A 225 -4.72 -14.33 -5.55
N PHE A 226 -5.79 -14.63 -6.28
CA PHE A 226 -5.80 -15.61 -7.39
C PHE A 226 -6.36 -15.05 -8.70
N GLY A 227 -6.76 -13.78 -8.72
CA GLY A 227 -7.32 -13.16 -9.91
C GLY A 227 -8.79 -13.51 -10.14
N GLY A 228 -9.30 -13.15 -11.31
CA GLY A 228 -10.64 -13.47 -11.75
C GLY A 228 -11.33 -12.35 -12.52
N THR A 229 -12.64 -12.47 -12.63
CA THR A 229 -13.50 -11.56 -13.40
C THR A 229 -14.55 -10.92 -12.50
N GLN A 230 -14.92 -9.67 -12.80
CA GLN A 230 -15.96 -8.96 -12.06
C GLN A 230 -16.81 -8.07 -12.97
N ARG A 231 -18.14 -8.20 -12.85
CA ARG A 231 -19.09 -7.33 -13.55
C ARG A 231 -18.98 -5.91 -13.03
N GLN A 232 -18.71 -4.98 -13.94
CA GLN A 232 -18.88 -3.55 -13.76
C GLN A 232 -20.28 -3.16 -14.27
N LYS A 233 -21.01 -2.37 -13.50
CA LYS A 233 -22.39 -1.97 -13.80
C LYS A 233 -22.51 -0.45 -13.85
N ARG A 234 -23.06 0.07 -14.94
CA ARG A 234 -23.25 1.49 -15.24
C ARG A 234 -22.02 2.32 -14.91
N GLN A 235 -20.84 1.75 -15.19
CA GLN A 235 -19.59 2.46 -14.97
C GLN A 235 -19.50 3.56 -16.01
N ARG A 236 -19.14 4.78 -15.60
CA ARG A 236 -18.79 5.82 -16.56
C ARG A 236 -17.58 5.36 -17.36
N VAL A 237 -17.57 5.64 -18.65
CA VAL A 237 -16.33 5.54 -19.44
C VAL A 237 -15.39 6.70 -19.08
N GLY A 238 -14.20 6.72 -19.64
CA GLY A 238 -13.30 7.86 -19.56
C GLY A 238 -12.42 7.93 -20.79
N THR A 239 -11.21 8.40 -20.60
CA THR A 239 -10.12 8.33 -21.57
C THR A 239 -8.94 7.59 -20.95
N PRO A 240 -7.90 7.21 -21.71
CA PRO A 240 -6.69 6.59 -21.16
C PRO A 240 -6.00 7.40 -20.04
N THR A 241 -6.31 8.69 -19.90
CA THR A 241 -5.64 9.60 -18.95
C THR A 241 -6.59 10.33 -18.00
N ASP A 242 -7.91 10.23 -18.18
CA ASP A 242 -8.90 11.00 -17.41
C ASP A 242 -10.16 10.16 -17.14
N HIS A 243 -10.47 9.94 -15.86
CA HIS A 243 -11.66 9.23 -15.37
C HIS A 243 -12.67 10.16 -14.67
N ARG A 244 -12.47 11.49 -14.74
CA ARG A 244 -13.42 12.47 -14.18
C ARG A 244 -14.77 12.36 -14.90
N PRO A 245 -15.87 12.76 -14.25
CA PRO A 245 -17.19 12.77 -14.88
C PRO A 245 -17.26 13.52 -16.23
N SER A 246 -16.45 14.56 -16.43
CA SER A 246 -16.39 15.30 -17.69
C SER A 246 -15.78 14.49 -18.84
N ALA A 247 -14.90 13.52 -18.54
CA ALA A 247 -14.26 12.67 -19.54
C ALA A 247 -15.19 11.57 -20.08
N SER A 248 -16.35 11.38 -19.46
CA SER A 248 -17.36 10.42 -19.90
C SER A 248 -18.47 11.06 -20.75
N VAL A 249 -18.24 12.27 -21.27
CA VAL A 249 -19.25 13.09 -21.95
C VAL A 249 -18.81 13.33 -23.39
N SER A 250 -19.70 13.07 -24.35
CA SER A 250 -19.45 13.40 -25.76
C SER A 250 -19.36 14.91 -25.97
N ASN A 251 -18.39 15.34 -26.79
CA ASN A 251 -18.27 16.70 -27.30
C ASN A 251 -18.97 16.92 -28.67
N GLY A 252 -19.75 15.95 -29.15
CA GLY A 252 -20.46 15.99 -30.43
C GLY A 252 -19.59 15.99 -31.69
N GLN A 253 -18.29 15.68 -31.58
CA GLN A 253 -17.40 15.56 -32.74
C GLN A 253 -17.36 14.13 -33.31
N PRO A 254 -17.07 13.97 -34.61
CA PRO A 254 -16.91 12.66 -35.25
C PRO A 254 -15.72 11.87 -34.68
N ASN A 255 -15.77 10.54 -34.80
CA ASN A 255 -14.68 9.62 -34.48
C ASN A 255 -14.18 9.70 -33.03
N GLN A 256 -15.06 10.01 -32.09
CA GLN A 256 -14.71 10.03 -30.68
C GLN A 256 -14.36 8.65 -30.16
N THR A 257 -13.36 8.62 -29.28
CA THR A 257 -12.96 7.42 -28.55
C THR A 257 -13.10 7.60 -27.05
N PHE A 258 -13.55 6.55 -26.37
CA PHE A 258 -13.60 6.44 -24.92
C PHE A 258 -13.00 5.11 -24.48
N THR A 259 -12.70 4.97 -23.19
CA THR A 259 -12.22 3.70 -22.62
C THR A 259 -13.05 3.32 -21.40
N VAL A 260 -13.30 2.02 -21.22
CA VAL A 260 -13.69 1.51 -19.89
C VAL A 260 -12.48 1.57 -18.95
N TRP A 261 -12.70 1.61 -17.63
CA TRP A 261 -11.61 1.93 -16.69
C TRP A 261 -10.67 0.75 -16.40
N TYR A 262 -11.15 -0.48 -16.50
CA TYR A 262 -10.41 -1.68 -16.07
C TYR A 262 -10.43 -2.77 -17.15
N PRO A 263 -9.73 -2.58 -18.28
CA PRO A 263 -9.47 -3.67 -19.22
C PRO A 263 -8.49 -4.70 -18.60
N PRO A 264 -8.41 -5.94 -19.13
CA PRO A 264 -9.14 -6.44 -20.29
C PRO A 264 -10.63 -6.67 -20.00
N VAL A 265 -11.43 -6.74 -21.07
CA VAL A 265 -12.86 -7.04 -21.01
C VAL A 265 -13.12 -8.40 -21.64
N THR A 266 -13.95 -9.22 -20.98
CA THR A 266 -14.39 -10.49 -21.59
C THR A 266 -15.20 -10.16 -22.85
N PRO A 267 -14.80 -10.63 -24.06
CA PRO A 267 -15.44 -10.24 -25.32
C PRO A 267 -16.95 -10.45 -25.31
N LYS A 268 -17.68 -9.51 -25.91
CA LYS A 268 -19.16 -9.53 -26.04
C LYS A 268 -19.96 -9.44 -24.74
N THR A 269 -19.31 -9.13 -23.61
CA THR A 269 -20.02 -8.89 -22.34
C THR A 269 -20.43 -7.43 -22.15
N GLN A 270 -19.88 -6.53 -22.97
CA GLN A 270 -20.06 -5.10 -22.83
C GLN A 270 -21.43 -4.64 -23.33
N THR A 271 -22.01 -3.65 -22.65
CA THR A 271 -23.21 -2.93 -23.06
C THR A 271 -22.91 -1.44 -22.93
N ILE A 272 -22.71 -0.77 -24.05
CA ILE A 272 -22.41 0.66 -24.10
C ILE A 272 -23.71 1.44 -24.26
N ARG A 273 -23.87 2.47 -23.44
CA ARG A 273 -25.02 3.37 -23.47
C ARG A 273 -24.56 4.80 -23.67
N VAL A 274 -25.25 5.50 -24.55
CA VAL A 274 -25.20 6.95 -24.71
C VAL A 274 -26.49 7.49 -24.09
N ASP A 275 -26.34 8.20 -22.98
CA ASP A 275 -27.37 8.43 -21.97
C ASP A 275 -28.03 7.10 -21.54
N ASP A 276 -29.32 6.93 -21.79
CA ASP A 276 -30.06 5.71 -21.47
C ASP A 276 -30.24 4.78 -22.69
N THR A 277 -29.73 5.18 -23.87
CA THR A 277 -29.89 4.41 -25.11
C THR A 277 -28.72 3.47 -25.30
N THR A 278 -29.02 2.17 -25.45
CA THR A 278 -28.00 1.15 -25.78
C THR A 278 -27.59 1.26 -27.24
N TRP A 279 -26.28 1.25 -27.48
CA TRP A 279 -25.69 1.19 -28.82
C TRP A 279 -25.17 -0.22 -29.10
N HIS A 280 -24.95 -0.55 -30.37
CA HIS A 280 -24.57 -1.90 -30.81
C HIS A 280 -23.13 -1.98 -31.31
N GLU A 281 -22.41 -3.02 -30.89
CA GLU A 281 -21.05 -3.24 -31.37
C GLU A 281 -21.09 -3.77 -32.81
N ILE A 282 -20.27 -3.20 -33.68
CA ILE A 282 -19.97 -3.71 -35.03
C ILE A 282 -18.47 -3.89 -35.22
N ALA A 283 -18.08 -4.74 -36.16
CA ALA A 283 -16.67 -5.04 -36.41
C ALA A 283 -15.92 -3.88 -37.09
N ASN A 284 -16.62 -3.10 -37.92
CA ASN A 284 -16.03 -2.03 -38.70
C ASN A 284 -17.08 -0.94 -38.95
N LEU A 285 -16.79 0.31 -38.56
CA LEU A 285 -17.69 1.44 -38.75
C LEU A 285 -18.05 1.68 -40.23
N THR A 286 -17.16 1.37 -41.17
CA THR A 286 -17.38 1.61 -42.61
C THR A 286 -18.57 0.85 -43.20
N SER A 287 -19.08 -0.19 -42.52
CA SER A 287 -20.29 -0.91 -42.95
C SER A 287 -21.60 -0.31 -42.42
N ALA A 288 -21.54 0.70 -41.57
CA ALA A 288 -22.71 1.32 -40.95
C ALA A 288 -23.22 2.52 -41.76
N GLY A 289 -24.53 2.75 -41.70
CA GLY A 289 -25.16 3.97 -42.19
C GLY A 289 -25.00 5.14 -41.20
N ALA A 290 -25.28 6.35 -41.69
CA ALA A 290 -25.15 7.60 -40.93
C ALA A 290 -25.94 7.64 -39.61
N ASP A 291 -27.12 7.02 -39.57
CA ASP A 291 -28.03 7.05 -38.42
C ASP A 291 -27.89 5.84 -37.47
N ASP A 292 -27.01 4.89 -37.80
CA ASP A 292 -26.85 3.66 -37.02
C ASP A 292 -26.23 3.96 -35.65
N LEU A 293 -26.88 3.50 -34.58
CA LEU A 293 -26.40 3.64 -33.19
C LEU A 293 -25.36 2.56 -32.88
N VAL A 294 -24.17 2.72 -33.45
CA VAL A 294 -23.12 1.69 -33.44
C VAL A 294 -21.76 2.19 -32.95
N TYR A 295 -20.94 1.26 -32.48
CA TYR A 295 -19.55 1.50 -32.08
C TYR A 295 -18.68 0.30 -32.43
N THR A 296 -17.37 0.49 -32.55
CA THR A 296 -16.39 -0.61 -32.49
C THR A 296 -15.79 -0.70 -31.09
N PHE A 297 -15.40 -1.90 -30.67
CA PHE A 297 -14.83 -2.15 -29.33
C PHE A 297 -13.58 -3.01 -29.38
N ASP A 298 -12.53 -2.56 -28.69
CA ASP A 298 -11.33 -3.36 -28.46
C ASP A 298 -11.35 -3.92 -27.02
N PRO A 299 -11.60 -5.22 -26.83
CA PRO A 299 -11.66 -5.81 -25.50
C PRO A 299 -10.32 -5.86 -24.77
N SER A 300 -9.18 -5.72 -25.47
CA SER A 300 -7.85 -5.81 -24.85
C SER A 300 -7.49 -4.57 -24.05
N ASN A 301 -7.92 -3.38 -24.51
CA ASN A 301 -7.65 -2.09 -23.88
C ASN A 301 -8.94 -1.34 -23.51
N GLY A 302 -10.11 -1.91 -23.81
CA GLY A 302 -11.40 -1.34 -23.46
C GLY A 302 -11.83 -0.14 -24.30
N THR A 303 -11.19 0.10 -25.45
CA THR A 303 -11.46 1.26 -26.30
C THR A 303 -12.79 1.10 -27.03
N ILE A 304 -13.62 2.13 -26.96
CA ILE A 304 -14.88 2.32 -27.67
C ILE A 304 -14.63 3.40 -28.71
N HIS A 305 -15.01 3.17 -29.96
CA HIS A 305 -14.90 4.16 -31.03
C HIS A 305 -16.25 4.33 -31.74
N PHE A 306 -16.72 5.57 -31.78
CA PHE A 306 -18.00 5.97 -32.37
C PHE A 306 -17.82 6.52 -33.79
N GLY A 307 -18.92 6.60 -34.55
CA GLY A 307 -18.92 7.01 -35.95
C GLY A 307 -18.75 8.51 -36.20
N ASP A 308 -19.05 8.91 -37.44
CA ASP A 308 -18.81 10.24 -38.00
C ASP A 308 -20.02 10.83 -38.75
N ASP A 309 -21.22 10.30 -38.51
CA ASP A 309 -22.48 10.59 -39.24
C ASP A 309 -22.43 10.22 -40.73
N ARG A 310 -21.46 9.41 -41.14
CA ARG A 310 -21.45 8.68 -42.43
C ARG A 310 -21.36 7.18 -42.19
N HIS A 311 -20.57 6.79 -41.21
CA HIS A 311 -20.21 5.44 -40.82
C HIS A 311 -20.58 5.20 -39.36
N GLY A 312 -21.87 5.27 -39.05
CA GLY A 312 -22.40 5.29 -37.69
C GLY A 312 -22.59 6.70 -37.12
N LYS A 313 -23.54 6.81 -36.20
CA LYS A 313 -23.98 8.08 -35.62
C LYS A 313 -22.95 8.67 -34.65
N ILE A 314 -22.89 10.00 -34.58
CA ILE A 314 -22.12 10.72 -33.56
C ILE A 314 -22.94 10.81 -32.26
N PRO A 315 -22.38 10.44 -31.09
CA PRO A 315 -23.00 10.70 -29.80
C PRO A 315 -23.23 12.21 -29.61
N GLN A 316 -24.45 12.64 -29.27
CA GLN A 316 -24.78 14.06 -29.15
C GLN A 316 -23.90 14.79 -28.15
N ASN A 317 -23.61 16.07 -28.40
CA ASN A 317 -22.85 16.89 -27.47
C ASN A 317 -23.55 16.94 -26.09
N GLY A 318 -22.80 16.66 -25.04
CA GLY A 318 -23.31 16.58 -23.66
C GLY A 318 -23.85 15.20 -23.26
N ALA A 319 -23.97 14.25 -24.18
CA ALA A 319 -24.44 12.91 -23.87
C ALA A 319 -23.44 12.15 -22.98
N LYS A 320 -23.94 11.47 -21.94
CA LYS A 320 -23.12 10.73 -20.98
C LYS A 320 -22.95 9.30 -21.43
N ILE A 321 -21.73 8.79 -21.41
CA ILE A 321 -21.43 7.44 -21.87
C ILE A 321 -21.14 6.53 -20.68
N THR A 322 -21.83 5.39 -20.63
CA THR A 322 -21.65 4.38 -19.58
C THR A 322 -21.54 2.98 -20.17
N ALA A 323 -20.92 2.08 -19.43
CA ALA A 323 -20.73 0.70 -19.80
C ALA A 323 -21.13 -0.25 -18.66
N ASP A 324 -21.82 -1.33 -19.00
CA ASP A 324 -21.74 -2.57 -18.23
C ASP A 324 -20.75 -3.50 -18.92
N TYR A 325 -19.88 -4.19 -18.21
CA TYR A 325 -18.93 -5.13 -18.83
C TYR A 325 -18.32 -6.08 -17.79
N ASP A 326 -17.80 -7.22 -18.24
CA ASP A 326 -17.07 -8.15 -17.37
C ASP A 326 -15.57 -7.81 -17.45
N SER A 327 -15.05 -7.20 -16.39
CA SER A 327 -13.65 -6.83 -16.24
C SER A 327 -12.83 -8.07 -15.87
N GLY A 328 -11.92 -8.48 -16.76
CA GLY A 328 -11.05 -9.65 -16.59
C GLY A 328 -11.13 -10.67 -17.74
N PRO A 329 -10.48 -11.83 -17.57
CA PRO A 329 -9.84 -12.28 -16.34
C PRO A 329 -8.58 -11.49 -16.00
N HIS A 330 -8.49 -11.06 -14.75
CA HIS A 330 -7.31 -10.43 -14.15
C HIS A 330 -6.47 -11.48 -13.44
N ALA A 331 -5.16 -11.26 -13.36
CA ALA A 331 -4.24 -12.10 -12.61
C ALA A 331 -4.29 -11.79 -11.11
N GLY A 332 -3.91 -12.76 -10.28
CA GLY A 332 -3.83 -12.61 -8.82
C GLY A 332 -2.43 -12.29 -8.33
N PHE A 333 -2.33 -11.87 -7.07
CA PHE A 333 -1.08 -11.61 -6.35
C PHE A 333 -0.05 -12.75 -6.52
N VAL A 334 -0.48 -14.01 -6.50
CA VAL A 334 0.42 -15.16 -6.71
C VAL A 334 1.12 -15.10 -8.08
N ASP A 335 0.42 -14.64 -9.13
CA ASP A 335 1.00 -14.48 -10.47
C ASP A 335 2.02 -13.34 -10.51
N TYR A 336 1.70 -12.21 -9.88
CA TYR A 336 2.63 -11.07 -9.74
C TYR A 336 3.89 -11.49 -8.99
N TYR A 337 3.73 -12.08 -7.80
CA TYR A 337 4.84 -12.59 -7.00
C TYR A 337 5.73 -13.51 -7.82
N THR A 338 5.14 -14.49 -8.50
CA THR A 338 5.88 -15.47 -9.30
C THR A 338 6.68 -14.81 -10.43
N LYS A 339 6.06 -13.87 -11.16
CA LYS A 339 6.73 -13.15 -12.26
C LYS A 339 7.82 -12.21 -11.77
N MET A 340 7.61 -11.52 -10.66
CA MET A 340 8.61 -10.63 -10.05
C MET A 340 9.82 -11.41 -9.54
N LYS A 341 9.62 -12.50 -8.78
CA LYS A 341 10.71 -13.34 -8.25
C LYS A 341 11.48 -14.08 -9.35
N ALA A 342 10.86 -14.35 -10.50
CA ALA A 342 11.55 -14.91 -11.66
C ALA A 342 12.54 -13.91 -12.30
N VAL A 343 12.29 -12.61 -12.18
CA VAL A 343 13.21 -11.56 -12.65
C VAL A 343 14.33 -11.34 -11.65
N ASP A 344 13.99 -11.19 -10.38
CA ASP A 344 14.95 -10.98 -9.30
C ASP A 344 14.49 -11.73 -8.04
N PRO A 345 15.08 -12.89 -7.72
CA PRO A 345 14.68 -13.66 -6.54
C PRO A 345 15.10 -13.00 -5.22
N THR A 346 15.95 -11.96 -5.25
CA THR A 346 16.51 -11.30 -4.07
C THR A 346 15.63 -10.18 -3.50
N ILE A 347 14.60 -9.76 -4.23
CA ILE A 347 13.63 -8.78 -3.74
C ILE A 347 12.67 -9.42 -2.73
N ASP A 348 12.11 -8.60 -1.85
CA ASP A 348 10.99 -8.97 -1.00
C ASP A 348 9.70 -8.43 -1.65
N VAL A 349 8.69 -9.30 -1.80
CA VAL A 349 7.37 -8.93 -2.34
C VAL A 349 6.28 -9.10 -1.28
N LEU A 350 5.65 -7.99 -0.91
CA LEU A 350 4.71 -7.86 0.19
C LEU A 350 3.26 -7.80 -0.32
N ALA A 351 2.37 -8.54 0.35
CA ALA A 351 0.94 -8.44 0.11
C ALA A 351 0.30 -7.34 0.98
N VAL A 352 -0.66 -6.58 0.44
CA VAL A 352 -1.32 -5.47 1.15
C VAL A 352 -2.73 -5.77 1.66
N TRP A 353 -3.19 -7.01 1.51
CA TRP A 353 -4.52 -7.43 2.00
C TRP A 353 -4.51 -7.68 3.52
N ALA A 354 -4.26 -6.61 4.27
CA ALA A 354 -4.28 -6.56 5.73
C ALA A 354 -5.34 -5.55 6.19
N PRO A 355 -6.41 -5.99 6.89
CA PRO A 355 -7.46 -5.11 7.39
C PRO A 355 -6.92 -3.99 8.30
N ILE A 356 -7.47 -2.78 8.15
CA ILE A 356 -7.11 -1.58 8.96
C ILE A 356 -7.84 -1.54 10.32
N GLU A 357 -8.77 -2.46 10.58
CA GLU A 357 -9.55 -2.49 11.83
C GLU A 357 -9.33 -3.79 12.61
N ALA A 358 -9.07 -3.67 13.91
CA ALA A 358 -8.88 -4.80 14.81
C ALA A 358 -10.12 -5.71 14.81
N GLY A 359 -9.92 -7.02 14.65
CA GLY A 359 -10.98 -8.02 14.68
C GLY A 359 -11.83 -8.13 13.41
N LYS A 360 -11.60 -7.30 12.38
CA LYS A 360 -12.21 -7.52 11.06
C LYS A 360 -11.29 -8.38 10.20
N LEU A 361 -11.42 -9.70 10.26
CA LEU A 361 -10.95 -10.53 9.17
C LEU A 361 -11.87 -10.27 7.98
N ALA A 362 -11.34 -9.67 6.91
CA ALA A 362 -12.07 -9.51 5.67
C ALA A 362 -12.42 -10.91 5.13
N GLY A 363 -13.66 -11.38 5.35
CA GLY A 363 -14.12 -12.67 4.84
C GLY A 363 -13.96 -13.90 5.77
N GLY A 364 -13.93 -13.72 7.10
CA GLY A 364 -13.85 -14.85 8.04
C GLY A 364 -12.54 -15.66 8.02
N LYS A 365 -11.64 -15.40 7.06
CA LYS A 365 -10.26 -15.92 6.96
C LYS A 365 -9.27 -14.78 6.83
N SER A 366 -8.03 -15.01 7.24
CA SER A 366 -6.93 -14.10 6.93
C SER A 366 -6.31 -14.39 5.56
N PHE A 367 -5.63 -13.41 4.96
CA PHE A 367 -4.92 -13.62 3.69
C PHE A 367 -3.82 -14.70 3.78
N PRO A 368 -2.98 -14.76 4.84
CA PRO A 368 -2.03 -15.88 5.03
C PRO A 368 -2.71 -17.25 5.08
N GLU A 369 -3.82 -17.35 5.81
CA GLU A 369 -4.60 -18.58 5.93
C GLU A 369 -5.19 -18.99 4.56
N LEU A 370 -5.76 -18.04 3.81
CA LEU A 370 -6.27 -18.29 2.47
C LEU A 370 -5.18 -18.84 1.55
N LEU A 371 -4.00 -18.21 1.50
CA LEU A 371 -2.89 -18.70 0.66
C LEU A 371 -2.42 -20.09 1.10
N ALA A 372 -2.29 -20.33 2.40
CA ALA A 372 -1.85 -21.62 2.93
C ALA A 372 -2.79 -22.77 2.53
N GLU A 373 -4.11 -22.57 2.67
CA GLU A 373 -5.13 -23.56 2.29
C GLU A 373 -5.10 -23.91 0.80
N HIS A 374 -4.62 -23.00 -0.06
CA HIS A 374 -4.55 -23.20 -1.50
C HIS A 374 -3.12 -23.55 -1.95
N GLY A 375 -2.21 -23.91 -1.04
CA GLY A 375 -0.86 -24.37 -1.37
C GLY A 375 0.11 -23.24 -1.80
N HIS A 376 -0.15 -22.01 -1.36
CA HIS A 376 0.61 -20.81 -1.72
C HIS A 376 1.21 -20.07 -0.52
N ALA A 377 1.41 -20.75 0.61
CA ALA A 377 2.06 -20.19 1.81
C ALA A 377 3.47 -19.63 1.54
N ASP A 378 4.14 -20.09 0.49
CA ASP A 378 5.47 -19.66 0.06
C ASP A 378 5.46 -18.47 -0.91
N LYS A 379 4.28 -18.00 -1.34
CA LYS A 379 4.10 -17.01 -2.41
C LYS A 379 3.99 -15.57 -1.93
N TYR A 380 4.65 -15.21 -0.84
CA TYR A 380 4.88 -13.84 -0.38
C TYR A 380 6.14 -13.79 0.50
N ASP A 381 6.81 -12.65 0.59
CA ASP A 381 7.94 -12.43 1.52
C ASP A 381 7.49 -11.68 2.79
N GLY A 382 6.36 -10.98 2.73
CA GLY A 382 5.78 -10.33 3.90
C GLY A 382 4.38 -9.77 3.64
N MET A 383 3.81 -9.15 4.65
CA MET A 383 2.55 -8.44 4.56
C MET A 383 2.70 -6.98 4.99
N ALA A 384 2.22 -6.07 4.17
CA ALA A 384 2.14 -4.66 4.46
C ALA A 384 0.77 -4.31 5.06
N ILE A 385 0.77 -3.68 6.24
CA ILE A 385 -0.42 -3.19 6.95
C ILE A 385 -0.38 -1.66 7.07
N HIS A 386 -1.58 -1.04 7.09
CA HIS A 386 -1.77 0.41 7.12
C HIS A 386 -2.55 0.83 8.39
N PRO A 387 -2.02 0.61 9.60
CA PRO A 387 -2.70 0.95 10.84
C PRO A 387 -2.68 2.48 11.02
N TYR A 388 -3.82 3.13 10.79
CA TYR A 388 -3.98 4.56 11.12
C TYR A 388 -4.60 4.71 12.49
N THR A 389 -4.09 5.67 13.24
CA THR A 389 -4.80 6.22 14.38
C THR A 389 -5.81 7.26 13.86
N ASN A 390 -7.09 6.91 13.82
CA ASN A 390 -8.17 7.84 13.47
C ASN A 390 -9.20 7.87 14.60
N PHE A 391 -8.99 8.77 15.57
CA PHE A 391 -9.82 8.88 16.78
C PHE A 391 -11.32 8.97 16.50
N SER A 392 -11.71 9.71 15.46
CA SER A 392 -13.12 9.87 15.09
C SER A 392 -13.75 8.58 14.55
N ARG A 393 -12.96 7.76 13.86
CA ARG A 393 -13.38 6.45 13.35
C ARG A 393 -13.32 5.39 14.45
N ASP A 394 -12.17 5.29 15.13
CA ASP A 394 -11.81 4.20 16.02
C ASP A 394 -12.55 4.30 17.36
N LEU A 395 -12.77 5.53 17.84
CA LEU A 395 -13.39 5.79 19.14
C LEU A 395 -14.76 6.48 19.01
N LYS A 396 -15.20 6.79 17.78
CA LYS A 396 -16.44 7.54 17.49
C LYS A 396 -16.53 8.86 18.27
N ALA A 397 -15.38 9.42 18.66
CA ALA A 397 -15.27 10.64 19.45
C ALA A 397 -14.78 11.79 18.56
N THR A 398 -15.50 12.91 18.55
CA THR A 398 -15.12 14.12 17.79
C THR A 398 -14.59 15.24 18.67
N ARG A 399 -14.73 15.12 19.99
CA ARG A 399 -14.26 16.08 21.00
C ARG A 399 -13.91 15.34 22.29
N PHE A 400 -12.97 15.88 23.03
CA PHE A 400 -12.58 15.38 24.34
C PHE A 400 -12.88 16.44 25.41
N PRO A 401 -13.31 16.04 26.61
CA PRO A 401 -13.67 16.97 27.68
C PRO A 401 -12.46 17.80 28.15
N ASP A 402 -11.24 17.24 28.07
CA ASP A 402 -10.00 17.93 28.34
C ASP A 402 -8.81 17.30 27.58
N LYS A 403 -7.63 17.91 27.71
CA LYS A 403 -6.38 17.46 27.06
C LYS A 403 -5.93 16.07 27.53
N ARG A 404 -6.18 15.72 28.79
CA ARG A 404 -5.78 14.43 29.37
C ARG A 404 -6.67 13.32 28.81
N ALA A 405 -7.97 13.52 28.75
CA ALA A 405 -8.89 12.60 28.09
C ALA A 405 -8.47 12.42 26.61
N GLY A 406 -8.17 13.52 25.90
CA GLY A 406 -7.67 13.43 24.53
C GLY A 406 -6.39 12.61 24.38
N HIS A 407 -5.43 12.80 25.30
CA HIS A 407 -4.22 11.98 25.37
C HIS A 407 -4.52 10.50 25.64
N ASP A 408 -5.33 10.19 26.66
CA ASP A 408 -5.61 8.81 27.05
C ASP A 408 -6.34 8.05 25.92
N TYR A 409 -7.28 8.72 25.24
CA TYR A 409 -7.90 8.20 24.02
C TYR A 409 -6.90 8.05 22.87
N GLN A 410 -5.90 8.92 22.78
CA GLN A 410 -4.84 8.75 21.80
C GLN A 410 -4.04 7.47 22.03
N MET A 411 -3.66 7.20 23.27
CA MET A 411 -2.95 5.99 23.64
C MET A 411 -3.75 4.70 23.35
N LEU A 412 -5.08 4.73 23.51
CA LEU A 412 -5.94 3.59 23.17
C LEU A 412 -5.97 3.28 21.66
N GLY A 413 -5.96 4.32 20.81
CA GLY A 413 -5.87 4.13 19.36
C GLY A 413 -4.55 3.48 18.95
N ASP A 414 -3.45 3.89 19.58
CA ASP A 414 -2.13 3.33 19.33
C ASP A 414 -2.00 1.87 19.85
N GLU A 415 -2.64 1.55 20.97
CA GLU A 415 -2.75 0.17 21.47
C GLU A 415 -3.49 -0.73 20.46
N ALA A 416 -4.60 -0.25 19.90
CA ALA A 416 -5.34 -1.00 18.87
C ALA A 416 -4.47 -1.24 17.62
N ALA A 417 -3.70 -0.23 17.19
CA ALA A 417 -2.74 -0.36 16.10
C ALA A 417 -1.65 -1.40 16.39
N ALA A 418 -1.06 -1.37 17.59
CA ALA A 418 -0.07 -2.35 18.00
C ALA A 418 -0.64 -3.78 18.02
N LYS A 419 -1.89 -3.93 18.49
CA LYS A 419 -2.59 -5.22 18.48
C LYS A 419 -2.80 -5.74 17.05
N MET A 420 -3.18 -4.89 16.10
CA MET A 420 -3.34 -5.29 14.70
C MET A 420 -2.05 -5.85 14.09
N VAL A 421 -0.93 -5.17 14.33
CA VAL A 421 0.40 -5.64 13.87
C VAL A 421 0.76 -6.98 14.53
N SER A 422 0.51 -7.11 15.84
CA SER A 422 0.78 -8.35 16.57
C SER A 422 -0.08 -9.53 16.07
N ASP A 423 -1.38 -9.32 15.89
CA ASP A 423 -2.30 -10.34 15.41
C ASP A 423 -1.92 -10.80 13.98
N LEU A 424 -1.63 -9.84 13.08
CA LEU A 424 -1.17 -10.15 11.73
C LEU A 424 0.17 -10.90 11.74
N THR A 425 1.10 -10.51 12.61
CA THR A 425 2.38 -11.20 12.77
C THR A 425 2.17 -12.66 13.17
N ALA A 426 1.27 -12.92 14.13
CA ALA A 426 0.95 -14.29 14.53
C ALA A 426 0.33 -15.10 13.39
N LEU A 427 -0.53 -14.49 12.56
CA LEU A 427 -1.12 -15.14 11.39
C LEU A 427 -0.06 -15.46 10.32
N VAL A 428 0.85 -14.52 10.02
CA VAL A 428 1.96 -14.74 9.09
C VAL A 428 2.90 -15.83 9.61
N GLN A 429 3.24 -15.84 10.90
CA GLN A 429 4.07 -16.89 11.49
C GLN A 429 3.41 -18.26 11.46
N LYS A 430 2.08 -18.31 11.63
CA LYS A 430 1.32 -19.57 11.65
C LYS A 430 1.09 -20.16 10.26
N HIS A 431 0.82 -19.31 9.27
CA HIS A 431 0.34 -19.75 7.95
C HIS A 431 1.32 -19.45 6.80
N GLY A 432 2.33 -18.61 7.02
CA GLY A 432 3.34 -18.24 6.03
C GLY A 432 4.59 -19.12 6.04
N LYS A 433 5.48 -18.84 5.10
CA LYS A 433 6.82 -19.42 5.07
C LYS A 433 7.71 -18.85 6.18
N GLU A 434 8.75 -19.60 6.54
CA GLU A 434 9.81 -19.13 7.44
C GLU A 434 10.45 -17.84 6.89
N GLY A 435 10.65 -16.86 7.79
CA GLY A 435 11.21 -15.56 7.44
C GLY A 435 10.21 -14.56 6.85
N ALA A 436 8.95 -14.95 6.63
CA ALA A 436 7.91 -13.99 6.27
C ALA A 436 7.65 -13.01 7.42
N TYR A 437 7.45 -11.73 7.09
CA TYR A 437 7.36 -10.65 8.09
C TYR A 437 6.19 -9.71 7.86
N VAL A 438 5.94 -8.81 8.82
CA VAL A 438 4.93 -7.75 8.70
C VAL A 438 5.63 -6.40 8.59
N ALA A 439 5.18 -5.58 7.66
CA ALA A 439 5.65 -4.22 7.44
C ALA A 439 4.50 -3.23 7.70
N VAL A 440 4.82 -2.09 8.32
CA VAL A 440 3.92 -0.95 8.47
C VAL A 440 4.23 0.03 7.34
N SER A 441 3.50 -0.08 6.23
CA SER A 441 3.85 0.54 4.92
C SER A 441 3.86 2.07 4.95
N GLU A 442 2.98 2.69 5.74
CA GLU A 442 2.87 4.16 5.89
C GLU A 442 4.11 4.83 6.53
N CYS A 443 4.85 4.08 7.33
CA CYS A 443 6.05 4.54 8.02
C CYS A 443 7.29 3.75 7.57
N GLY A 444 7.19 3.01 6.47
CA GLY A 444 8.25 2.09 6.04
C GLY A 444 8.74 1.13 7.14
N ALA A 445 7.96 0.92 8.18
CA ALA A 445 8.42 0.23 9.37
C ALA A 445 8.41 -1.27 9.11
N LEU A 446 9.48 -1.78 8.51
CA LEU A 446 9.69 -3.22 8.35
C LEU A 446 9.93 -3.81 9.75
N PHE A 447 8.96 -4.57 10.26
CA PHE A 447 9.09 -5.32 11.50
C PHE A 447 9.64 -6.71 11.18
N PHE A 448 10.90 -6.95 11.50
CA PHE A 448 11.49 -8.28 11.38
C PHE A 448 11.26 -9.07 12.68
N GLY A 449 10.47 -10.14 12.62
CA GLY A 449 10.57 -11.22 13.61
C GLY A 449 11.84 -12.03 13.34
N GLU A 450 12.58 -12.46 14.37
CA GLU A 450 13.87 -13.13 14.18
C GLU A 450 13.79 -14.38 13.27
N GLY A 451 14.75 -14.46 12.34
CA GLY A 451 14.91 -15.58 11.39
C GLY A 451 16.03 -15.43 10.36
N SER A 452 16.98 -14.49 10.52
CA SER A 452 18.13 -14.37 9.62
C SER A 452 19.39 -15.04 10.21
N GLY A 453 19.56 -16.33 9.91
CA GLY A 453 20.87 -16.99 9.73
C GLY A 453 21.91 -17.07 10.87
N ALA A 454 21.83 -18.15 11.69
CA ALA A 454 22.89 -18.96 12.34
C ALA A 454 23.76 -18.43 13.53
N PRO A 455 24.35 -19.31 14.40
CA PRO A 455 24.10 -20.73 14.68
C PRO A 455 23.59 -21.02 16.13
N ARG A 456 23.10 -22.25 16.31
CA ARG A 456 22.55 -22.83 17.57
C ARG A 456 23.64 -23.14 18.63
N ASN A 457 23.16 -23.29 19.87
CA ASN A 457 23.80 -23.72 21.13
C ASN A 457 24.40 -22.62 22.00
N ILE A 458 23.86 -22.45 23.21
CA ILE A 458 24.45 -22.93 24.47
C ILE A 458 23.34 -22.98 25.53
N ALA A 459 23.16 -24.16 26.14
CA ALA A 459 22.42 -24.33 27.37
C ALA A 459 23.25 -23.80 28.54
N SER A 460 22.65 -23.06 29.47
CA SER A 460 23.18 -22.97 30.84
C SER A 460 22.12 -22.49 31.83
N THR A 461 22.01 -23.26 32.90
CA THR A 461 21.28 -23.07 34.16
C THR A 461 21.57 -21.75 34.87
N PRO A 462 20.66 -21.22 35.71
CA PRO A 462 20.86 -19.96 36.42
C PRO A 462 21.68 -20.14 37.71
N THR A 463 22.69 -19.31 37.90
CA THR A 463 23.35 -19.08 39.21
C THR A 463 23.00 -17.66 39.68
N PRO A 464 22.61 -17.43 40.94
CA PRO A 464 22.17 -16.10 41.40
C PRO A 464 23.35 -15.19 41.75
N CYS A 465 23.31 -13.95 41.23
CA CYS A 465 24.25 -12.88 41.57
C CYS A 465 23.73 -12.03 42.73
N ARG A 466 24.54 -11.89 43.79
CA ARG A 466 24.45 -10.81 44.78
C ARG A 466 25.23 -9.61 44.26
N THR A 467 24.69 -8.39 44.37
CA THR A 467 25.47 -7.21 44.79
C THR A 467 24.55 -6.07 45.22
N ARG A 468 24.87 -5.47 46.38
CA ARG A 468 24.38 -4.16 46.83
C ARG A 468 25.37 -3.09 46.34
N SER A 469 24.87 -1.94 45.90
CA SER A 469 25.55 -0.67 46.18
C SER A 469 24.53 0.47 46.24
N THR A 470 24.62 1.27 47.30
CA THR A 470 23.83 2.48 47.56
C THR A 470 24.74 3.69 47.39
N TRP A 471 24.30 4.72 46.67
CA TRP A 471 25.01 6.00 46.52
C TRP A 471 24.19 7.11 47.20
N HIS A 472 24.84 7.93 48.04
CA HIS A 472 24.29 9.17 48.62
C HIS A 472 24.97 10.40 48.01
N PRO A 473 24.24 11.52 47.78
CA PRO A 473 24.83 12.76 47.29
C PRO A 473 25.39 13.63 48.43
N ARG A 474 26.56 14.26 48.21
CA ARG A 474 27.14 15.30 49.08
C ARG A 474 26.61 16.68 48.70
N THR A 475 26.18 17.43 49.71
CA THR A 475 26.03 18.89 49.67
C THR A 475 27.37 19.57 49.95
N SER A 476 27.64 20.68 49.28
CA SER A 476 28.79 21.56 49.59
C SER A 476 28.27 22.94 49.99
N SER A 477 28.62 23.37 51.21
CA SER A 477 28.61 24.77 51.61
C SER A 477 29.76 25.05 52.56
N THR A 478 30.15 26.33 52.58
CA THR A 478 31.04 27.09 53.51
C THR A 478 32.51 27.28 53.13
N PRO A 479 33.15 28.36 53.62
CA PRO A 479 32.59 29.54 54.35
C PRO A 479 32.49 30.81 53.49
#